data_AF-A0A060BV74-F1
#
_entry.id   AF-A0A060BV74-F1
#
_cell.length_a   1.000
_cell.length_b   1.000
_cell.length_c   1.000
_cell.angle_alpha   90.00
_cell.angle_beta   90.00
_cell.angle_gamma   90.00
#
_symmetry.space_group_name_H-M   'P 1'
#
loop_
_entity.id
_entity.type
_entity.pdbx_description
1 polymer ?
#
loop_
_entity_poly.entity_id
_entity_poly.type
_entity_poly.pdbx_seq_one_letter_code
_entity_poly.pdbx_strand_id
1 'polypeptide(L)'
;DGSFAARYTSDGAEVADGRAEQSDSAGWLLWAVARVNEYTDGAALSQLRSLVDRSTEYLLTITATGLPPASSDSWEMQETDLTLGTAATALMGLEAARELVPTAALEERATQLRDQIVAAFAPTFQRYAHPTTLTSWQRQGVDANVA
;
A
#
# COMPACT_ATOMS: atom_id res chain seq x y z
N ASP A 1 10.67 4.46 -12.94
CA ASP A 1 10.51 4.85 -11.52
C ASP A 1 10.12 3.69 -10.60
N GLY A 2 9.12 2.86 -10.91
CA GLY A 2 8.60 1.88 -9.95
C GLY A 2 7.24 2.27 -9.36
N SER A 3 6.66 3.37 -9.84
CA SER A 3 5.24 3.68 -9.70
C SER A 3 4.40 2.88 -10.70
N PHE A 4 3.08 2.96 -10.58
CA PHE A 4 2.11 2.26 -11.40
C PHE A 4 0.96 3.17 -11.80
N ALA A 5 0.54 3.08 -13.06
CA ALA A 5 -0.72 3.65 -13.51
C ALA A 5 -1.89 2.97 -12.77
N ALA A 6 -2.99 3.69 -12.59
CA ALA A 6 -4.19 3.14 -11.96
C ALA A 6 -4.77 1.95 -12.74
N ARG A 7 -4.56 1.91 -14.07
CA ARG A 7 -5.15 0.90 -14.95
C ARG A 7 -4.22 0.55 -16.11
N TYR A 8 -4.23 -0.73 -16.44
CA TYR A 8 -3.58 -1.28 -17.61
C TYR A 8 -4.59 -2.04 -18.45
N THR A 9 -4.44 -1.99 -19.77
CA THR A 9 -5.10 -2.89 -20.70
C THR A 9 -4.57 -4.31 -20.52
N SER A 10 -5.28 -5.32 -21.04
CA SER A 10 -4.88 -6.73 -20.89
C SER A 10 -3.57 -7.08 -21.62
N ASP A 11 -3.14 -6.26 -22.58
CA ASP A 11 -1.84 -6.35 -23.25
C ASP A 11 -0.74 -5.51 -22.56
N GLY A 12 -1.06 -4.87 -21.42
CA GLY A 12 -0.11 -4.20 -20.54
C GLY A 12 0.17 -2.73 -20.85
N ALA A 13 -0.58 -2.11 -21.76
CA ALA A 13 -0.49 -0.67 -21.99
C ALA A 13 -1.24 0.11 -20.90
N GLU A 14 -0.74 1.29 -20.54
CA GLU A 14 -1.44 2.17 -19.61
C GLU A 14 -2.74 2.70 -20.23
N VAL A 15 -3.81 2.76 -19.44
CA VAL A 15 -5.06 3.36 -19.87
C VAL A 15 -4.98 4.87 -19.73
N ALA A 16 -4.96 5.59 -20.84
CA ALA A 16 -4.88 7.05 -20.89
C ALA A 16 -6.24 7.73 -20.60
N ASP A 17 -6.84 7.45 -19.44
CA ASP A 17 -8.15 8.01 -19.03
C ASP A 17 -8.04 9.21 -18.06
N GLY A 18 -6.82 9.73 -17.89
CA GLY A 18 -6.55 10.97 -17.13
C GLY A 18 -6.39 10.78 -15.62
N ARG A 19 -6.48 9.54 -15.11
CA ARG A 19 -6.16 9.23 -13.71
C ARG A 19 -4.67 9.38 -13.43
N ALA A 20 -4.37 9.84 -12.22
CA ALA A 20 -3.01 9.82 -11.70
C ALA A 20 -2.56 8.38 -11.39
N GLU A 21 -1.25 8.20 -11.26
CA GLU A 21 -0.66 6.98 -10.72
C GLU A 21 -1.17 6.71 -9.29
N GLN A 22 -1.34 5.44 -8.94
CA GLN A 22 -1.77 5.03 -7.60
C GLN A 22 -0.57 4.53 -6.79
N SER A 23 -0.26 5.23 -5.70
CA SER A 23 0.94 4.95 -4.90
C SER A 23 0.84 3.66 -4.06
N ASP A 24 -0.37 3.12 -3.85
CA ASP A 24 -0.60 1.87 -3.11
C ASP A 24 -0.17 0.61 -3.89
N SER A 25 -0.13 0.70 -5.23
CA SER A 25 0.16 -0.42 -6.12
C SER A 25 1.54 -1.03 -5.90
N ALA A 26 2.56 -0.20 -5.63
CA ALA A 26 3.90 -0.67 -5.30
C ALA A 26 3.91 -1.50 -4.01
N GLY A 27 3.11 -1.10 -3.01
CA GLY A 27 2.94 -1.84 -1.76
C GLY A 27 2.30 -3.20 -1.98
N TRP A 28 1.21 -3.25 -2.73
CA TRP A 28 0.52 -4.49 -3.08
C TRP A 28 1.41 -5.46 -3.86
N LEU A 29 2.15 -4.96 -4.84
CA LEU A 29 3.09 -5.77 -5.60
C LEU A 29 4.14 -6.42 -4.68
N LEU A 30 4.83 -5.63 -3.86
CA LEU A 30 5.92 -6.14 -3.03
C LEU A 30 5.41 -7.19 -2.04
N TRP A 31 4.26 -6.94 -1.42
CA TRP A 31 3.57 -7.92 -0.57
C TRP A 31 3.24 -9.20 -1.32
N ALA A 32 2.66 -9.11 -2.52
CA ALA A 32 2.31 -10.27 -3.32
C ALA A 32 3.55 -11.09 -3.72
N VAL A 33 4.63 -10.41 -4.11
CA VAL A 33 5.91 -11.07 -4.44
C VAL A 33 6.47 -11.78 -3.22
N ALA A 34 6.55 -11.11 -2.05
CA ALA A 34 7.00 -11.74 -0.81
C ALA A 34 6.20 -13.01 -0.51
N ARG A 35 4.86 -12.92 -0.60
CA ARG A 35 3.97 -14.04 -0.32
C ARG A 35 4.15 -15.22 -1.29
N VAL A 36 4.28 -14.95 -2.58
CA VAL A 36 4.49 -16.02 -3.59
C VAL A 36 5.90 -16.58 -3.49
N ASN A 37 6.88 -15.76 -3.10
CA ASN A 37 8.27 -16.18 -2.94
C ASN A 37 8.43 -17.29 -1.89
N GLU A 38 7.62 -17.27 -0.82
CA GLU A 38 7.55 -18.34 0.20
C GLU A 38 7.22 -19.72 -0.40
N TYR A 39 6.44 -19.77 -1.47
CA TYR A 39 5.96 -21.01 -2.09
C TYR A 39 6.75 -21.42 -3.33
N THR A 40 7.67 -20.57 -3.79
CA THR A 40 8.41 -20.74 -5.05
C THR A 40 9.91 -20.87 -4.85
N ASP A 41 10.37 -21.02 -3.60
CA ASP A 41 11.78 -21.20 -3.24
C ASP A 41 12.70 -20.14 -3.89
N GLY A 42 12.28 -18.87 -3.85
CA GLY A 42 13.04 -17.76 -4.42
C GLY A 42 12.80 -17.48 -5.91
N ALA A 43 12.06 -18.33 -6.63
CA ALA A 43 11.88 -18.15 -8.07
C ALA A 43 11.06 -16.88 -8.41
N ALA A 44 10.05 -16.53 -7.61
CA ALA A 44 9.27 -15.32 -7.83
C ALA A 44 10.12 -14.04 -7.73
N LEU A 45 10.94 -13.93 -6.67
CA LEU A 45 11.88 -12.81 -6.53
C LEU A 45 12.88 -12.78 -7.69
N SER A 46 13.42 -13.94 -8.09
CA SER A 46 14.38 -14.02 -9.18
C SER A 46 13.79 -13.52 -10.51
N GLN A 47 12.56 -13.92 -10.82
CA GLN A 47 11.86 -13.50 -12.04
C GLN A 47 11.48 -12.02 -12.03
N LEU A 48 11.10 -11.47 -10.87
CA LEU A 48 10.57 -10.11 -10.73
C LEU A 48 11.59 -9.13 -10.14
N ARG A 49 12.87 -9.50 -10.07
CA ARG A 49 13.90 -8.76 -9.32
C ARG A 49 13.94 -7.27 -9.67
N SER A 50 13.99 -6.93 -10.95
CA SER A 50 14.04 -5.53 -11.38
C SER A 50 12.77 -4.74 -11.01
N LEU A 51 11.61 -5.41 -10.97
CA LEU A 51 10.37 -4.76 -10.55
C LEU A 51 10.35 -4.54 -9.03
N VAL A 52 10.80 -5.54 -8.25
CA VAL A 52 10.98 -5.43 -6.80
C VAL A 52 11.93 -4.29 -6.44
N ASP A 53 13.10 -4.21 -7.09
CA ASP A 53 14.09 -3.16 -6.81
C ASP A 53 13.53 -1.76 -7.08
N ARG A 54 12.88 -1.57 -8.23
CA ARG A 54 12.27 -0.28 -8.59
C ARG A 54 11.14 0.11 -7.66
N SER A 55 10.23 -0.80 -7.34
CA SER A 55 9.12 -0.51 -6.43
C SER A 55 9.60 -0.25 -5.00
N THR A 56 10.67 -0.93 -4.58
CA THR A 56 11.34 -0.66 -3.29
C THR A 56 11.94 0.75 -3.27
N GLU A 57 12.69 1.12 -4.30
CA GLU A 57 13.27 2.46 -4.45
C GLU A 57 12.19 3.54 -4.49
N TYR A 58 11.09 3.30 -5.21
CA TYR A 58 9.94 4.19 -5.25
C TYR A 58 9.36 4.42 -3.84
N LEU A 59 9.07 3.34 -3.08
CA LEU A 59 8.53 3.47 -1.73
C LEU A 59 9.50 4.17 -0.77
N LEU A 60 10.79 3.85 -0.84
CA LEU A 60 11.83 4.56 -0.08
C LEU A 60 11.86 6.05 -0.43
N THR A 61 11.67 6.40 -1.70
CA THR A 61 11.68 7.79 -2.18
C THR A 61 10.47 8.57 -1.67
N ILE A 62 9.25 8.04 -1.87
CA ILE A 62 8.04 8.77 -1.48
C ILE A 62 7.84 8.85 0.05
N THR A 63 8.56 8.02 0.81
CA THR A 63 8.55 8.04 2.29
C THR A 63 9.84 8.61 2.90
N ALA A 64 10.76 9.13 2.08
CA ALA A 64 12.07 9.59 2.53
C ALA A 64 11.99 10.68 3.61
N THR A 65 10.95 11.53 3.54
CA THR A 65 10.72 12.65 4.47
C THR A 65 9.58 12.40 5.46
N GLY A 66 9.02 11.19 5.51
CA GLY A 66 7.95 10.82 6.45
C GLY A 66 6.83 10.01 5.81
N LEU A 67 5.58 10.41 6.08
CA LEU A 67 4.39 9.80 5.48
C LEU A 67 4.41 10.01 3.95
N PRO A 68 3.87 9.06 3.16
CA PRO A 68 3.75 9.23 1.71
C PRO A 68 2.81 10.40 1.37
N PRO A 69 2.92 10.96 0.15
CA PRO A 69 1.97 11.95 -0.33
C PRO A 69 0.56 11.36 -0.46
N ALA A 70 -0.46 12.22 -0.41
CA ALA A 70 -1.82 11.83 -0.77
C ALA A 70 -1.85 11.32 -2.22
N SER A 71 -2.68 10.31 -2.46
CA SER A 71 -2.91 9.65 -3.75
C SER A 71 -4.38 9.29 -3.81
N SER A 72 -4.87 8.97 -5.01
CA SER A 72 -6.16 8.30 -5.12
C SER A 72 -6.22 7.06 -4.23
N ASP A 73 -7.38 6.83 -3.61
CA ASP A 73 -7.61 5.63 -2.82
C ASP A 73 -7.88 4.41 -3.72
N SER A 74 -8.04 3.22 -3.11
CA SER A 74 -8.27 1.98 -3.86
C SER A 74 -9.65 1.94 -4.55
N TRP A 75 -10.54 2.91 -4.31
CA TRP A 75 -11.78 3.11 -5.06
C TRP A 75 -11.60 4.08 -6.25
N GLU A 76 -10.36 4.48 -6.54
CA GLU A 76 -9.96 5.44 -7.56
C GLU A 76 -10.56 6.85 -7.36
N MET A 77 -10.91 7.19 -6.11
CA MET A 77 -11.33 8.54 -5.76
C MET A 77 -10.09 9.38 -5.47
N GLN A 78 -10.05 10.59 -6.03
CA GLN A 78 -8.95 11.52 -5.76
C GLN A 78 -9.08 12.11 -4.36
N GLU A 79 -8.08 11.88 -3.52
CA GLU A 79 -8.04 12.36 -2.14
C GLU A 79 -7.10 13.57 -2.02
N THR A 80 -7.54 14.58 -1.26
CA THR A 80 -6.71 15.74 -0.92
C THR A 80 -5.81 15.48 0.28
N ASP A 81 -6.25 14.59 1.17
CA ASP A 81 -5.56 14.20 2.39
C ASP A 81 -5.08 12.75 2.30
N LEU A 82 -3.98 12.44 2.97
CA LEU A 82 -3.47 11.07 3.02
C LEU A 82 -4.48 10.16 3.73
N THR A 83 -4.85 9.06 3.07
CA THR A 83 -5.68 8.03 3.68
C THR A 83 -4.84 7.02 4.46
N LEU A 84 -5.45 6.39 5.47
CA LEU A 84 -4.82 5.28 6.18
C LEU A 84 -4.52 4.10 5.24
N GLY A 85 -5.37 3.86 4.23
CA GLY A 85 -5.17 2.78 3.26
C GLY A 85 -3.88 2.96 2.44
N THR A 86 -3.66 4.17 1.94
CA THR A 86 -2.43 4.52 1.21
C THR A 86 -1.19 4.45 2.12
N ALA A 87 -1.28 4.95 3.35
CA ALA A 87 -0.16 4.90 4.29
C ALA A 87 0.18 3.45 4.71
N ALA A 88 -0.84 2.64 4.98
CA ALA A 88 -0.68 1.25 5.39
C ALA A 88 -0.12 0.37 4.28
N THR A 89 -0.53 0.57 3.03
CA THR A 89 0.01 -0.16 1.88
C THR A 89 1.48 0.19 1.61
N ALA A 90 1.88 1.45 1.79
CA ALA A 90 3.29 1.84 1.73
C ALA A 90 4.13 1.13 2.82
N LEU A 91 3.64 1.09 4.07
CA LEU A 91 4.31 0.36 5.16
C LEU A 91 4.41 -1.14 4.86
N MET A 92 3.29 -1.76 4.46
CA MET A 92 3.23 -3.18 4.07
C MET A 92 4.25 -3.50 2.96
N GLY A 93 4.37 -2.62 1.97
CA GLY A 93 5.34 -2.75 0.88
C GLY A 93 6.79 -2.72 1.37
N LEU A 94 7.14 -1.78 2.26
CA LEU A 94 8.50 -1.70 2.83
C LEU A 94 8.83 -2.91 3.71
N GLU A 95 7.86 -3.42 4.48
CA GLU A 95 8.03 -4.63 5.29
C GLU A 95 8.25 -5.86 4.41
N ALA A 96 7.49 -6.00 3.33
CA ALA A 96 7.68 -7.06 2.34
C ALA A 96 9.02 -6.93 1.59
N ALA A 97 9.42 -5.72 1.21
CA ALA A 97 10.72 -5.45 0.59
C ALA A 97 11.87 -5.83 1.52
N ARG A 98 11.75 -5.55 2.83
CA ARG A 98 12.73 -6.00 3.83
C ARG A 98 12.89 -7.51 3.85
N GLU A 99 11.81 -8.28 3.69
CA GLU A 99 11.87 -9.74 3.64
C GLU A 99 12.54 -10.26 2.36
N LEU A 100 12.27 -9.61 1.23
CA LEU A 100 12.82 -10.00 -0.08
C LEU A 100 14.28 -9.59 -0.27
N VAL A 101 14.64 -8.37 0.15
CA VAL A 101 15.92 -7.72 -0.11
C VAL A 101 16.41 -6.97 1.14
N PRO A 102 16.75 -7.68 2.23
CA PRO A 102 16.99 -7.06 3.53
C PRO A 102 18.15 -6.06 3.49
N THR A 103 17.88 -4.83 3.94
CA THR A 103 18.87 -3.78 4.16
C THR A 103 18.56 -3.03 5.45
N ALA A 104 19.58 -2.43 6.07
CA ALA A 104 19.38 -1.60 7.27
C ALA A 104 18.48 -0.37 6.99
N ALA A 105 18.59 0.21 5.79
CA ALA A 105 17.75 1.34 5.38
C ALA A 105 16.26 0.98 5.31
N LEU A 106 15.93 -0.22 4.85
CA LEU A 106 14.54 -0.71 4.82
C LEU A 106 14.00 -0.94 6.23
N GLU A 107 14.78 -1.58 7.11
CA GLU A 107 14.41 -1.80 8.51
C GLU A 107 14.12 -0.47 9.21
N GLU A 108 15.02 0.50 9.06
CA GLU A 108 14.89 1.82 9.66
C GLU A 108 13.67 2.57 9.11
N ARG A 109 13.49 2.61 7.78
CA ARG A 109 12.37 3.32 7.15
C ARG A 109 11.03 2.70 7.51
N ALA A 110 10.90 1.37 7.50
CA ALA A 110 9.66 0.68 7.88
C ALA A 110 9.29 0.97 9.34
N THR A 111 10.25 0.92 10.26
CA THR A 111 10.04 1.24 11.68
C THR A 111 9.58 2.67 11.87
N GLN A 112 10.30 3.64 11.28
CA GLN A 112 9.94 5.05 11.42
C GLN A 112 8.60 5.37 10.77
N LEU A 113 8.27 4.77 9.62
CA LEU A 113 6.98 4.97 8.96
C LEU A 113 5.83 4.41 9.82
N ARG A 114 6.01 3.24 10.43
CA ARG A 114 5.03 2.66 11.36
C ARG A 114 4.73 3.62 12.51
N ASP A 115 5.75 4.19 13.15
CA ASP A 115 5.57 5.14 14.24
C ASP A 115 4.83 6.41 13.79
N GLN A 116 5.15 6.92 12.60
CA GLN A 116 4.48 8.08 12.00
C GLN A 116 3.00 7.80 11.68
N ILE A 117 2.68 6.62 11.15
CA ILE A 117 1.31 6.20 10.87
C ILE A 117 0.51 6.10 12.18
N VAL A 118 1.09 5.49 13.23
CA VAL A 118 0.45 5.41 14.54
C VAL A 118 0.20 6.81 15.10
N ALA A 119 1.19 7.70 15.05
CA ALA A 119 1.04 9.08 15.53
C ALA A 119 -0.05 9.86 14.78
N ALA A 120 -0.15 9.68 13.46
CA ALA A 120 -1.10 10.40 12.63
C ALA A 120 -2.54 9.87 12.74
N PHE A 121 -2.73 8.54 12.78
CA PHE A 121 -4.05 7.93 12.66
C PHE A 121 -4.58 7.34 13.96
N ALA A 122 -3.74 6.71 14.81
CA ALA A 122 -4.24 5.99 15.98
C ALA A 122 -5.06 6.84 16.98
N PRO A 123 -4.77 8.14 17.22
CA PRO A 123 -5.54 8.95 18.16
C PRO A 123 -7.01 9.17 17.78
N THR A 124 -7.33 9.19 16.48
CA THR A 124 -8.63 9.64 15.97
C THR A 124 -9.34 8.61 15.10
N PHE A 125 -8.63 7.61 14.59
CA PHE A 125 -9.23 6.60 13.72
C PHE A 125 -10.17 5.69 14.52
N GLN A 126 -11.45 5.70 14.16
CA GLN A 126 -12.45 4.87 14.83
C GLN A 126 -12.15 3.39 14.58
N ARG A 127 -11.88 2.66 15.66
CA ARG A 127 -11.69 1.20 15.62
C ARG A 127 -13.00 0.44 15.42
N TYR A 128 -14.11 1.03 15.86
CA TYR A 128 -15.45 0.47 15.76
C TYR A 128 -16.43 1.57 15.38
N ALA A 129 -17.41 1.26 14.52
CA ALA A 129 -18.50 2.17 14.24
C ALA A 129 -19.31 2.41 15.54
N HIS A 130 -19.47 3.67 15.93
CA HIS A 130 -20.37 4.01 17.03
C HIS A 130 -21.82 3.95 16.54
N PRO A 131 -22.70 3.12 17.14
CA PRO A 131 -24.05 2.85 16.61
C PRO A 131 -24.99 4.07 16.55
N THR A 132 -24.62 5.22 17.12
CA THR A 132 -25.48 6.41 17.20
C THR A 132 -25.29 7.44 16.08
N THR A 133 -24.35 7.25 15.15
CA THR A 133 -24.05 8.22 14.07
C THR A 133 -24.30 7.67 12.65
N LEU A 134 -25.13 6.63 12.55
CA LEU A 134 -25.35 5.93 11.29
C LEU A 134 -26.59 6.47 10.54
N THR A 135 -26.42 7.52 9.74
CA THR A 135 -27.47 8.00 8.84
C THR A 135 -27.42 7.28 7.48
N SER A 136 -28.52 6.58 7.21
CA SER A 136 -29.02 6.01 5.95
C SER A 136 -28.19 5.04 5.09
N TRP A 137 -26.88 4.88 5.27
CA TRP A 137 -26.06 3.99 4.40
C TRP A 137 -25.54 2.70 5.06
N GLN A 138 -25.97 2.35 6.28
CA GLN A 138 -25.36 1.26 7.05
C GLN A 138 -26.23 0.01 7.24
N ARG A 139 -26.19 -0.84 6.21
CA ARG A 139 -26.37 -2.29 6.32
C ARG A 139 -25.28 -3.03 5.55
N GLN A 140 -24.00 -2.77 5.85
CA GLN A 140 -22.87 -3.53 5.28
C GLN A 140 -21.89 -4.07 6.34
N GLY A 141 -22.32 -4.17 7.60
CA GLY A 141 -21.49 -4.73 8.69
C GLY A 141 -22.10 -5.92 9.42
N VAL A 142 -23.24 -6.45 8.97
CA VAL A 142 -23.93 -7.54 9.67
C VAL A 142 -23.46 -8.92 9.20
N ASP A 143 -22.73 -9.02 8.09
CA ASP A 143 -22.35 -10.29 7.49
C ASP A 143 -21.01 -10.87 8.01
N ALA A 144 -20.32 -10.17 8.91
CA ALA A 144 -19.07 -10.67 9.51
C ALA A 144 -19.29 -11.58 10.75
N ASN A 145 -20.54 -11.82 11.16
CA ASN A 145 -20.87 -12.86 12.13
C ASN A 145 -21.50 -14.04 11.39
N VAL A 146 -20.66 -14.95 10.91
CA VAL A 146 -21.06 -16.31 10.56
C VAL A 146 -20.37 -17.27 11.53
N ALA A 147 -21.21 -17.86 12.39
CA ALA A 147 -21.04 -19.03 13.26
C ALA A 147 -20.01 -18.95 14.41
#